data_AF-C1D2K2-F1
#
_entry.id   AF-C1D2K2-F1
#
_cell.length_a   1.000
_cell.length_b   1.000
_cell.length_c   1.000
_cell.angle_alpha   90.00
_cell.angle_beta   90.00
_cell.angle_gamma   90.00
#
_symmetry.space_group_name_H-M   'P 1'
#
loop_
_entity.id
_entity.type
_entity.pdbx_description
1 polymer ?
#
loop_
_entity_poly.entity_id
_entity_poly.type
_entity_poly.pdbx_seq_one_letter_code
_entity_poly.pdbx_strand_id
1 'polypeptide(L)'
;MEYVLVKIRHDRDAGRGRVLSSECLTIDEGTTVRIVKHEASGGQLCHYELLDEETGLMYTAECGTGEGRYDDVYTYRVQEPGIRVGSQSMGQVMGTKTSGTR
;
A
#
# COMPACT_ATOMS: atom_id res chain seq x y z
N MET A 1 -11.59 6.75 -6.04
CA MET A 1 -10.47 6.10 -5.33
C MET A 1 -9.58 5.51 -6.40
N GLU A 2 -8.30 5.85 -6.37
CA GLU A 2 -7.32 5.32 -7.32
C GLU A 2 -6.74 4.03 -6.72
N TYR A 3 -6.71 2.98 -7.53
CA TYR A 3 -6.10 1.70 -7.17
C TYR A 3 -4.92 1.47 -8.08
N VAL A 4 -3.86 0.89 -7.54
CA VAL A 4 -2.67 0.46 -8.27
C VAL A 4 -2.60 -1.06 -8.30
N LEU A 5 -2.04 -1.64 -9.36
CA LEU A 5 -1.96 -3.09 -9.49
C LEU A 5 -0.65 -3.61 -8.91
N VAL A 6 -0.75 -4.71 -8.15
CA VAL A 6 0.41 -5.44 -7.64
C VAL A 6 0.22 -6.92 -7.97
N LYS A 7 1.20 -7.52 -8.65
CA LYS A 7 1.23 -8.95 -8.99
C LYS A 7 2.06 -9.69 -7.96
N ILE A 8 1.45 -10.69 -7.32
CA ILE A 8 2.08 -11.45 -6.22
C ILE A 8 2.00 -12.93 -6.54
N ARG A 9 3.14 -13.61 -6.44
CA ARG A 9 3.19 -15.08 -6.44
C ARG A 9 3.05 -15.57 -5.01
N HIS A 10 2.02 -16.35 -4.73
CA HIS A 10 1.77 -16.91 -3.41
C HIS A 10 2.76 -18.04 -3.11
N ASP A 11 3.21 -18.10 -1.86
CA ASP A 11 3.86 -19.28 -1.32
C ASP A 11 2.81 -20.33 -0.96
N ARG A 12 3.06 -21.60 -1.30
CA ARG A 12 2.07 -22.70 -1.25
C ARG A 12 1.44 -22.97 0.12
N ASP A 13 2.03 -22.49 1.21
CA ASP A 13 1.61 -22.88 2.57
C ASP A 13 1.47 -21.74 3.59
N ALA A 14 1.88 -20.50 3.29
CA ALA A 14 2.20 -19.55 4.37
C ALA A 14 1.33 -18.27 4.47
N GLY A 15 0.32 -18.08 3.61
CA GLY A 15 -0.38 -16.78 3.56
C GLY A 15 0.58 -15.62 3.28
N ARG A 16 1.62 -15.90 2.49
CA ARG A 16 2.67 -14.99 2.07
C ARG A 16 2.79 -15.06 0.56
N GLY A 17 3.41 -14.04 -0.01
CA GLY A 17 3.80 -14.09 -1.40
C GLY A 17 4.92 -13.11 -1.71
N ARG A 18 5.52 -13.31 -2.87
CA ARG A 18 6.55 -12.43 -3.39
C ARG A 18 5.98 -11.53 -4.47
N VAL A 19 6.23 -10.23 -4.34
CA VAL A 19 5.85 -9.24 -5.34
C VAL A 19 6.67 -9.49 -6.61
N LEU A 20 5.98 -9.78 -7.71
CA LEU A 20 6.59 -9.94 -9.03
C LEU A 20 6.62 -8.63 -9.80
N SER A 21 5.56 -7.82 -9.66
CA SER A 21 5.49 -6.49 -10.24
C SER A 21 4.56 -5.58 -9.45
N SER A 22 4.86 -4.29 -9.39
CA SER A 22 4.13 -3.32 -8.59
C SER A 22 4.02 -1.97 -9.30
N GLU A 23 2.80 -1.47 -9.44
CA GLU A 23 2.53 -0.06 -9.78
C GLU A 23 2.46 0.83 -8.52
N CYS A 24 2.55 0.24 -7.33
CA CYS A 24 2.56 0.97 -6.07
C CYS A 24 3.97 1.48 -5.77
N LEU A 25 4.11 2.80 -5.59
CA LEU A 25 5.40 3.45 -5.35
C LEU A 25 6.06 3.06 -4.02
N THR A 26 5.30 2.45 -3.10
CA THR A 26 5.78 2.10 -1.75
C THR A 26 5.91 0.60 -1.52
N ILE A 27 5.59 -0.23 -2.52
CA ILE A 27 5.78 -1.68 -2.50
C ILE A 27 6.73 -2.03 -3.63
N ASP A 28 7.95 -2.41 -3.29
CA ASP A 28 8.98 -2.76 -4.27
C ASP A 28 8.80 -4.17 -4.86
N GLU A 29 9.29 -4.33 -6.09
CA GLU A 29 9.37 -5.64 -6.75
C GLU A 29 10.39 -6.54 -6.04
N GLY A 30 10.03 -7.80 -5.84
CA GLY A 30 10.87 -8.77 -5.14
C GLY A 30 10.65 -8.84 -3.63
N THR A 31 9.94 -7.87 -3.04
CA THR A 31 9.57 -7.84 -1.61
C THR A 31 8.64 -8.99 -1.25
N THR A 32 8.76 -9.46 -0.01
CA THR A 32 7.85 -10.46 0.57
C THR A 32 6.75 -9.75 1.34
N VAL A 33 5.50 -10.09 1.00
CA VAL A 33 4.32 -9.56 1.67
C VAL A 33 3.55 -10.68 2.35
N ARG A 34 3.01 -10.40 3.53
CA ARG A 34 2.03 -11.26 4.18
C ARG A 34 0.63 -10.87 3.70
N ILE A 35 -0.17 -11.86 3.32
CA ILE A 35 -1.47 -11.70 2.68
C ILE A 35 -2.54 -12.20 3.65
N VAL A 36 -3.34 -11.28 4.18
CA VAL A 36 -4.44 -11.61 5.09
C VAL A 36 -5.74 -11.47 4.32
N LYS A 37 -6.50 -12.57 4.20
CA LYS A 37 -7.83 -12.56 3.60
C LYS A 37 -8.86 -12.21 4.67
N HIS A 38 -9.67 -11.19 4.42
CA HIS A 38 -10.81 -10.85 5.25
C HIS A 38 -12.08 -11.28 4.52
N GLU A 39 -12.70 -12.34 5.04
CA GLU A 39 -14.00 -12.77 4.55
C GLU A 39 -15.07 -11.80 5.03
N ALA A 40 -15.74 -11.14 4.08
CA ALA A 40 -16.80 -10.23 4.44
C ALA A 40 -18.07 -11.02 4.78
N SER A 41 -18.54 -10.92 6.02
CA SER A 41 -19.82 -11.50 6.44
C SER A 41 -20.97 -10.81 5.72
N GLY A 42 -21.81 -11.57 5.01
CA GLY A 42 -23.06 -11.05 4.43
C GLY A 42 -23.03 -10.66 2.95
N GLY A 43 -22.13 -11.24 2.13
CA GLY A 43 -22.18 -11.08 0.67
C GLY A 43 -21.41 -9.88 0.11
N GLN A 44 -20.62 -9.21 0.93
CA GLN A 44 -19.66 -8.20 0.48
C GLN A 44 -18.44 -8.85 -0.21
N LEU A 45 -17.77 -8.07 -1.07
CA LEU A 45 -16.55 -8.48 -1.75
C LEU A 45 -15.45 -8.82 -0.73
N CYS A 46 -14.70 -9.89 -0.98
CA CYS A 46 -13.54 -10.25 -0.15
C CYS A 46 -12.47 -9.17 -0.28
N HIS A 47 -12.07 -8.57 0.85
CA HIS A 47 -10.93 -7.66 0.90
C HIS A 47 -9.71 -8.39 1.49
N TYR A 48 -8.54 -7.87 1.17
CA TYR A 48 -7.24 -8.42 1.55
C TYR A 48 -6.41 -7.31 2.19
N GLU A 49 -5.56 -7.69 3.13
CA GLU A 49 -4.50 -6.83 3.64
C GLU A 49 -3.14 -7.40 3.22
N LEU A 50 -2.32 -6.56 2.59
CA LEU A 50 -0.93 -6.87 2.27
C LEU A 50 -0.05 -6.15 3.30
N LEU A 51 0.76 -6.90 4.03
CA LEU A 51 1.76 -6.35 4.94
C LEU A 51 3.13 -6.56 4.33
N ASP A 52 3.81 -5.48 4.01
CA ASP A 52 5.22 -5.49 3.63
C ASP A 52 6.07 -5.89 4.85
N GLU A 53 6.78 -7.02 4.76
CA GLU A 53 7.60 -7.53 5.89
C GLU A 53 8.92 -6.75 6.07
N GLU A 54 9.36 -5.98 5.08
CA GLU A 54 10.57 -5.16 5.14
C GLU A 54 10.28 -3.79 5.76
N THR A 55 9.23 -3.11 5.29
CA THR A 55 8.88 -1.75 5.73
C THR A 55 7.86 -1.73 6.88
N GLY A 56 7.11 -2.82 7.06
CA GLY A 56 6.02 -2.91 8.03
C GLY A 56 4.75 -2.16 7.60
N LEU A 57 4.68 -1.66 6.37
CA LEU A 57 3.53 -0.95 5.84
C LEU A 57 2.39 -1.90 5.47
N MET A 58 1.17 -1.48 5.76
CA MET A 58 -0.04 -2.26 5.52
C MET A 58 -0.92 -1.61 4.47
N TYR A 59 -1.40 -2.42 3.55
CA TYR A 59 -2.12 -2.00 2.37
C TYR A 59 -3.44 -2.74 2.25
N THR A 60 -4.53 -2.00 2.09
CA THR A 60 -5.82 -2.60 1.77
C THR A 60 -5.87 -2.92 0.28
N ALA A 61 -6.24 -4.14 -0.07
CA ALA A 61 -6.27 -4.62 -1.42
C ALA A 61 -7.55 -5.40 -1.74
N GLU A 62 -7.93 -5.41 -3.00
CA GLU A 62 -8.99 -6.25 -3.53
C GLU A 62 -8.38 -7.21 -4.55
N CYS A 63 -8.73 -8.50 -4.48
CA CYS A 63 -8.27 -9.45 -5.48
C CYS A 63 -8.95 -9.13 -6.81
N GLY A 64 -8.16 -8.78 -7.83
CA GLY A 64 -8.67 -8.49 -9.17
C GLY A 64 -9.35 -9.71 -9.78
N THR A 65 -10.57 -9.53 -10.28
CA THR A 65 -11.25 -10.53 -11.11
C THR A 65 -10.71 -10.43 -12.54
N GLY A 66 -9.62 -11.12 -12.82
CA GLY A 66 -9.05 -11.19 -14.16
C GLY A 66 -7.54 -11.34 -14.11
N GLU A 67 -7.06 -12.43 -14.71
CA GLU A 67 -5.64 -12.79 -14.88
C GLU A 67 -4.92 -13.25 -13.60
N GLY A 68 -4.52 -14.53 -13.61
CA GLY A 68 -3.67 -15.13 -12.60
C GLY A 68 -4.38 -16.10 -11.66
N ARG A 69 -4.67 -17.31 -12.15
CA ARG A 69 -4.60 -18.53 -11.32
C ARG A 69 -3.58 -19.51 -11.89
N TYR A 70 -2.73 -19.02 -12.78
CA TYR A 70 -1.66 -19.79 -13.38
C TYR A 70 -0.42 -19.59 -12.51
N ASP A 71 0.17 -20.70 -12.04
CA ASP A 71 1.40 -20.71 -11.25
C ASP A 71 1.32 -19.96 -9.90
N ASP A 72 0.15 -19.97 -9.24
CA ASP A 72 -0.07 -19.31 -7.95
C ASP A 72 0.18 -17.78 -7.95
N VAL A 73 0.10 -17.14 -9.13
CA VAL A 73 0.25 -15.68 -9.29
C VAL A 73 -1.11 -15.00 -9.32
N TYR A 74 -1.30 -13.98 -8.49
CA TYR A 74 -2.55 -13.22 -8.35
C TYR A 74 -2.29 -11.71 -8.53
N THR A 75 -3.26 -11.01 -9.12
CA THR A 75 -3.23 -9.55 -9.26
C THR A 75 -4.12 -8.89 -8.21
N TYR A 76 -3.53 -8.03 -7.40
CA TYR A 76 -4.18 -7.27 -6.33
C TYR A 76 -4.34 -5.81 -6.72
N ARG A 77 -5.54 -5.26 -6.53
CA ARG A 77 -5.82 -3.83 -6.64
C ARG A 77 -5.59 -3.22 -5.27
N VAL A 78 -4.42 -2.63 -5.09
CA VAL A 78 -4.01 -2.02 -3.84
C VAL A 78 -4.52 -0.59 -3.79
N GLN A 79 -5.18 -0.24 -2.70
CA GLN A 79 -5.49 1.14 -2.39
C GLN A 79 -4.21 1.78 -1.85
N GLU A 80 -3.67 2.75 -2.58
CA GLU A 80 -2.53 3.50 -2.06
C GLU A 80 -2.92 4.16 -0.74
N PRO A 81 -2.12 3.99 0.33
CA PRO A 81 -2.34 4.74 1.55
C PRO A 81 -2.15 6.18 1.12
N GLY A 82 -3.24 6.94 1.05
CA GLY A 82 -3.21 8.29 0.49
C GLY A 82 -2.08 9.05 1.15
N ILE A 83 -0.95 9.17 0.45
CA ILE A 83 0.16 9.98 0.91
C ILE A 83 -0.41 11.37 0.73
N ARG A 84 -1.04 11.90 1.79
CA ARG A 84 -1.11 13.33 1.97
C ARG A 84 0.34 13.73 2.09
N VAL A 85 0.97 13.96 0.94
CA VAL A 85 2.12 14.85 0.84
C VAL A 85 1.55 16.13 1.40
N GLY A 86 1.74 16.32 2.71
CA GLY A 86 1.45 17.58 3.35
C GLY A 86 2.23 18.57 2.52
N SER A 87 1.52 19.43 1.81
CA SER A 87 2.10 20.62 1.20
C SER A 87 2.91 21.27 2.31
N GLN A 88 4.23 21.11 2.23
CA GLN A 88 5.19 21.77 3.09
C GLN A 88 4.95 23.25 2.87
N SER A 89 4.18 23.88 3.75
CA SER A 89 4.23 25.33 3.90
C SER A 89 5.60 25.61 4.52
N MET A 90 6.59 25.78 3.66
CA MET A 90 7.92 26.22 4.04
C MET A 90 7.78 27.58 4.73
N GLY A 91 8.09 27.57 6.02
CA GLY A 91 8.85 28.61 6.71
C GLY A 91 8.35 30.05 6.64
N GLN A 92 7.79 30.52 7.74
CA GLN A 92 8.30 31.76 8.33
C GLN A 92 8.20 31.71 9.86
N VAL A 93 9.30 31.33 10.50
CA VAL A 93 9.57 31.62 11.92
C VAL A 93 10.83 32.48 12.01
N MET A 94 10.81 33.44 12.93
CA MET A 94 11.78 34.49 13.27
C MET A 94 11.55 35.86 12.60
N GLY A 95 11.46 36.98 13.33
CA GLY A 95 11.71 37.15 14.76
C GLY A 95 11.30 38.53 15.30
N THR A 96 10.98 38.50 16.59
CA THR A 96 11.30 39.49 17.64
C THR A 96 11.07 40.98 17.39
N LYS A 97 10.12 41.53 18.17
CA LYS A 97 10.08 42.91 18.67
C LYS A 97 11.48 43.43 19.04
N THR A 98 11.83 44.63 18.59
CA THR A 98 12.26 45.81 19.40
C THR A 98 13.12 46.74 18.56
N SER A 99 12.68 47.99 18.41
CA SER A 99 13.54 49.19 18.38
C SER A 99 12.64 50.42 18.37
N GLY A 100 12.71 51.19 19.44
CA GLY A 100 12.26 52.58 19.47
C GLY A 100 13.32 53.52 18.89
N THR A 101 13.14 54.82 19.18
CA THR A 101 13.79 56.02 18.62
C THR A 101 13.08 56.50 17.34
N ARG A 102 12.62 57.76 17.25
CA ARG A 102 12.86 58.99 18.01
C ARG A 102 11.71 59.96 17.78
#